data_AF-A0A4Q3VS21-F1
#
_entry.id   AF-A0A4Q3VS21-F1
#
_cell.length_a   1.000
_cell.length_b   1.000
_cell.length_c   1.000
_cell.angle_alpha   90.00
_cell.angle_beta   90.00
_cell.angle_gamma   90.00
#
_symmetry.space_group_name_H-M   'P 1'
#
loop_
_entity.id
_entity.type
_entity.pdbx_description
1 polymer ?
#
loop_
_entity_poly.entity_id
_entity_poly.type
_entity_poly.pdbx_seq_one_letter_code
_entity_poly.pdbx_strand_id
1 'polypeptide(L)'
;MIKKDIENIQDIQQLVNSFYGKIQKDLLLGDIFAAKISDWPKHLKKMYCFWQTVLLEQHTYHGSPFPPHATMPLTGEHFDRWLAIWKETINLYFQGTKADEA
;
A
#
# COMPACT_ATOMS: atom_id res chain seq x y z
N MET A 1 -6.66 -16.12 16.81
CA MET A 1 -6.12 -14.85 17.35
C MET A 1 -7.11 -13.75 17.00
N ILE A 2 -7.34 -12.81 17.92
CA ILE A 2 -8.18 -11.62 17.68
C ILE A 2 -7.31 -10.61 16.92
N LYS A 3 -7.79 -10.09 15.79
CA LYS A 3 -7.08 -9.04 15.04
C LYS A 3 -7.26 -7.71 15.78
N LYS A 4 -6.27 -6.84 15.69
CA LYS A 4 -6.31 -5.48 16.26
C LYS A 4 -6.48 -4.46 15.14
N ASP A 5 -6.75 -3.21 15.51
CA ASP A 5 -6.78 -2.11 14.55
C ASP A 5 -5.37 -1.61 14.22
N ILE A 6 -5.28 -0.71 13.24
CA ILE A 6 -4.04 -0.03 12.83
C ILE A 6 -3.80 1.16 13.77
N GLU A 7 -2.74 1.11 14.58
CA GLU A 7 -2.54 2.07 15.69
C GLU A 7 -1.22 2.83 15.58
N ASN A 8 -0.21 2.25 14.93
CA ASN A 8 1.15 2.80 14.94
C ASN A 8 1.94 2.52 13.65
N ILE A 9 3.17 3.03 13.59
CA ILE A 9 4.03 2.88 12.43
C ILE A 9 4.44 1.42 12.17
N GLN A 10 4.54 0.57 13.19
CA GLN A 10 4.86 -0.84 13.02
C GLN A 10 3.71 -1.57 12.30
N ASP A 11 2.46 -1.23 12.60
CA ASP A 11 1.28 -1.77 11.89
C ASP A 11 1.28 -1.35 10.42
N ILE A 12 1.56 -0.06 10.14
CA ILE A 12 1.69 0.46 8.77
C ILE A 12 2.81 -0.27 8.03
N GLN A 13 3.97 -0.47 8.66
CA GLN A 13 5.08 -1.20 8.06
C GLN A 13 4.68 -2.64 7.74
N GLN A 14 3.99 -3.33 8.65
CA GLN A 14 3.50 -4.68 8.42
C GLN A 14 2.51 -4.73 7.24
N LEU A 15 1.53 -3.82 7.22
CA LEU A 15 0.53 -3.73 6.15
C LEU A 15 1.20 -3.48 4.79
N VAL A 16 2.01 -2.44 4.70
CA VAL A 16 2.66 -2.01 3.44
C VAL A 16 3.64 -3.08 2.95
N ASN A 17 4.45 -3.68 3.83
CA ASN A 17 5.36 -4.75 3.42
C ASN A 17 4.62 -5.97 2.89
N SER A 18 3.54 -6.37 3.58
CA SER A 18 2.75 -7.52 3.16
C SER A 18 2.05 -7.26 1.83
N PHE A 19 1.52 -6.06 1.66
CA PHE A 19 0.87 -5.61 0.43
C PHE A 19 1.85 -5.65 -0.76
N TYR A 20 2.99 -4.98 -0.65
CA TYR A 20 3.98 -4.94 -1.72
C TYR A 20 4.68 -6.29 -1.94
N GLY A 21 4.74 -7.15 -0.92
CA GLY A 21 5.19 -8.53 -1.06
C GLY A 21 4.26 -9.40 -1.91
N LYS A 22 2.94 -9.13 -1.87
CA LYS A 22 1.96 -9.75 -2.77
C LYS A 22 2.02 -9.15 -4.18
N ILE A 23 2.11 -7.82 -4.28
CA ILE A 23 2.21 -7.11 -5.57
C ILE A 23 3.39 -7.60 -6.41
N GLN A 24 4.57 -7.78 -5.81
CA GLN A 24 5.75 -8.28 -6.52
C GLN A 24 5.59 -9.68 -7.12
N LYS A 25 4.63 -10.47 -6.63
CA LYS A 25 4.34 -11.83 -7.10
C LYS A 25 3.09 -11.89 -7.98
N ASP A 26 2.41 -10.76 -8.15
CA ASP A 26 1.16 -10.70 -8.90
C ASP A 26 1.44 -10.68 -10.41
N LEU A 27 0.69 -11.47 -11.17
CA LEU A 27 0.90 -11.62 -12.62
C LEU A 27 0.52 -10.38 -13.43
N LEU A 28 -0.42 -9.57 -12.94
CA LEU A 28 -0.88 -8.37 -13.64
C LEU A 28 -0.08 -7.13 -13.22
N LEU A 29 0.26 -7.03 -11.93
CA LEU A 29 0.90 -5.84 -11.35
C LEU A 29 2.42 -5.97 -11.20
N GLY A 30 2.95 -7.17 -11.01
CA GLY A 30 4.35 -7.40 -10.68
C GLY A 30 5.31 -6.70 -11.65
N ASP A 31 5.11 -6.91 -12.95
CA ASP A 31 5.96 -6.33 -14.00
C ASP A 31 5.86 -4.80 -14.08
N ILE A 32 4.68 -4.24 -13.81
CA ILE A 32 4.47 -2.77 -13.81
C ILE A 32 5.27 -2.13 -12.68
N PHE A 33 5.22 -2.72 -11.48
CA PHE A 33 5.98 -2.24 -10.34
C PHE A 33 7.48 -2.47 -10.53
N ALA A 34 7.90 -3.64 -11.03
CA ALA A 34 9.30 -3.94 -11.32
C ALA A 34 9.91 -2.98 -12.38
N ALA A 35 9.13 -2.57 -13.37
CA ALA A 35 9.56 -1.61 -14.39
C ALA A 35 9.71 -0.17 -13.86
N LYS A 36 9.08 0.18 -12.73
CA LYS A 36 9.10 1.53 -12.16
C LYS A 36 9.92 1.68 -10.89
N ILE A 37 10.12 0.59 -10.14
CA ILE A 37 10.79 0.60 -8.85
C ILE A 37 12.06 -0.22 -8.93
N SER A 38 13.20 0.47 -8.96
CA SER A 38 14.52 -0.15 -8.85
C SER A 38 15.06 -0.18 -7.42
N ASP A 39 14.61 0.74 -6.56
CA ASP A 39 14.99 0.84 -5.14
C ASP A 39 13.77 0.60 -4.24
N TRP A 40 13.53 -0.68 -3.95
CA TRP A 40 12.43 -1.13 -3.08
C TRP A 40 12.50 -0.57 -1.66
N PRO A 41 13.64 -0.61 -0.94
CA PRO A 41 13.74 0.01 0.38
C PRO A 41 13.33 1.48 0.42
N LYS A 42 13.73 2.27 -0.58
CA LYS A 42 13.35 3.68 -0.69
C LYS A 42 11.86 3.84 -0.99
N HIS A 43 11.30 3.04 -1.89
CA HIS A 43 9.88 3.08 -2.21
C HIS A 43 9.01 2.72 -0.99
N LEU A 44 9.35 1.64 -0.29
CA LEU A 44 8.61 1.20 0.90
C LEU A 44 8.63 2.27 2.00
N LYS A 45 9.78 2.92 2.25
CA LYS A 45 9.87 4.05 3.19
C LYS A 45 8.92 5.18 2.82
N LYS A 46 8.85 5.55 1.53
CA LYS A 46 7.91 6.57 1.04
C LYS A 46 6.45 6.16 1.27
N MET A 47 6.13 4.88 1.08
CA MET A 47 4.79 4.33 1.27
C MET A 47 4.40 4.24 2.74
N TYR A 48 5.35 4.00 3.65
CA TYR A 48 5.06 4.12 5.08
C TYR A 48 4.64 5.54 5.44
N CYS A 49 5.39 6.56 5.01
CA CYS A 49 5.03 7.95 5.25
C CYS A 49 3.64 8.29 4.68
N PHE A 50 3.35 7.84 3.46
CA PHE A 50 2.07 8.07 2.80
C PHE A 50 0.91 7.49 3.62
N TRP A 51 0.96 6.19 3.93
CA TRP A 51 -0.13 5.53 4.66
C TRP A 51 -0.23 5.97 6.11
N GLN A 52 0.88 6.35 6.74
CA GLN A 52 0.85 6.96 8.07
C GLN A 52 0.13 8.32 8.05
N THR A 53 0.28 9.09 6.97
CA THR A 53 -0.46 10.35 6.79
C THR A 53 -1.94 10.08 6.56
N VAL A 54 -2.28 9.09 5.73
CA VAL A 54 -3.67 8.79 5.35
C VAL A 54 -4.46 8.16 6.51
N LEU A 55 -3.90 7.17 7.20
CA LEU A 55 -4.63 6.36 8.18
C LEU A 55 -4.47 6.88 9.61
N LEU A 56 -3.29 7.39 9.96
CA LEU A 56 -2.94 7.80 11.32
C LEU A 56 -2.82 9.33 11.48
N GLU A 57 -3.13 10.09 10.43
CA GLU A 57 -3.08 11.55 10.40
C GLU A 57 -1.71 12.13 10.80
N GLN A 58 -0.64 11.33 10.65
CA GLN A 58 0.73 11.76 10.89
C GLN A 58 1.30 12.33 9.60
N HIS A 59 1.35 13.65 9.45
CA HIS A 59 1.75 14.37 8.24
C HIS A 59 3.25 14.23 7.88
N THR A 60 3.70 13.00 7.58
CA THR A 60 5.08 12.65 7.25
C THR A 60 5.32 12.49 5.75
N TYR A 61 4.26 12.54 4.94
CA TYR A 61 4.33 12.56 3.49
C TYR A 61 4.05 13.95 2.92
N HIS A 62 4.96 14.47 2.10
CA HIS A 62 4.88 15.81 1.50
C HIS A 62 4.81 15.79 -0.03
N GLY A 63 4.63 14.60 -0.63
CA GLY A 63 4.54 14.45 -2.08
C GLY A 63 3.12 14.66 -2.60
N SER A 64 2.98 14.60 -3.92
CA SER A 64 1.67 14.42 -4.55
C SER A 64 1.56 12.98 -5.06
N PRO A 65 0.53 12.21 -4.66
CA PRO A 65 0.45 10.79 -4.96
C PRO A 65 0.09 10.51 -6.42
N PHE A 66 -0.67 11.39 -7.08
CA PHE A 66 -1.19 11.13 -8.43
C PHE A 66 -0.18 11.36 -9.58
N PRO A 67 0.62 12.44 -9.62
CA PRO A 67 1.47 12.76 -10.77
C PRO A 67 2.39 11.62 -11.27
N PRO A 68 3.00 10.78 -10.41
CA PRO A 68 3.80 9.64 -10.86
C PRO A 68 3.03 8.58 -11.66
N HIS A 69 1.71 8.49 -11.46
CA HIS A 69 0.84 7.48 -12.06
C HIS A 69 0.11 8.00 -13.32
N ALA A 70 0.00 9.31 -13.49
CA ALA A 70 -0.83 9.95 -14.51
C ALA A 70 -0.44 9.60 -15.96
N THR A 71 0.84 9.30 -16.20
CA THR A 71 1.37 8.97 -17.53
C THR A 71 1.59 7.47 -17.74
N MET A 72 1.27 6.65 -16.74
CA MET A 72 1.42 5.21 -16.84
C MET A 72 0.24 4.60 -17.61
N PRO A 73 0.44 3.54 -18.40
CA PRO A 73 -0.61 2.85 -19.14
C PRO A 73 -1.45 1.96 -18.21
N LEU A 74 -1.98 2.54 -17.11
CA LEU A 74 -2.82 1.85 -16.14
C LEU A 74 -4.27 1.83 -16.64
N THR A 75 -4.91 0.68 -16.49
CA THR A 75 -6.33 0.47 -16.78
C THR A 75 -7.11 0.28 -15.49
N GLY A 76 -8.45 0.30 -15.56
CA GLY A 76 -9.31 -0.01 -14.42
C GLY A 76 -9.01 -1.39 -13.81
N GLU A 77 -8.69 -2.38 -14.64
CA GLU A 77 -8.33 -3.73 -14.20
C GLU A 77 -7.10 -3.75 -13.28
N HIS A 78 -6.08 -2.93 -13.59
CA HIS A 78 -4.91 -2.79 -12.72
C HIS A 78 -5.28 -2.20 -11.36
N PHE A 79 -6.15 -1.19 -11.36
CA PHE A 79 -6.60 -0.56 -10.13
C PHE A 79 -7.46 -1.51 -9.27
N ASP A 80 -8.39 -2.23 -9.90
CA ASP A 80 -9.23 -3.22 -9.22
C ASP A 80 -8.39 -4.34 -8.61
N ARG A 81 -7.37 -4.83 -9.32
CA ARG A 81 -6.45 -5.84 -8.80
C ARG A 81 -5.63 -5.30 -7.63
N TRP A 82 -5.14 -4.06 -7.74
CA TRP A 82 -4.39 -3.40 -6.67
C TRP A 82 -5.25 -3.29 -5.41
N LEU A 83 -6.51 -2.86 -5.55
CA LEU A 83 -7.46 -2.71 -4.46
C LEU A 83 -7.85 -4.05 -3.84
N ALA A 84 -7.99 -5.10 -4.66
CA ALA A 84 -8.27 -6.46 -4.18
C ALA A 84 -7.13 -6.98 -3.28
N ILE A 85 -5.88 -6.84 -3.72
CA ILE A 85 -4.70 -7.24 -2.91
C ILE A 85 -4.59 -6.41 -1.64
N TRP A 86 -4.91 -5.10 -1.71
CA TRP A 86 -4.92 -4.20 -0.56
C TRP A 86 -5.92 -4.67 0.51
N LYS A 87 -7.19 -4.85 0.12
CA LYS A 87 -8.25 -5.35 1.00
C LYS A 87 -7.95 -6.72 1.57
N GLU A 88 -7.43 -7.64 0.75
CA GLU A 88 -7.02 -8.97 1.22
C GLU A 88 -5.92 -8.87 2.29
N THR A 89 -5.00 -7.92 2.15
CA THR A 89 -3.91 -7.71 3.11
C THR A 89 -4.40 -7.10 4.41
N ILE A 90 -5.27 -6.09 4.36
CA ILE A 90 -5.92 -5.52 5.56
C ILE A 90 -6.67 -6.62 6.29
N ASN A 91 -7.57 -7.31 5.59
CA ASN A 91 -8.40 -8.36 6.16
C ASN A 91 -7.60 -9.54 6.69
N LEU A 92 -6.33 -9.72 6.29
CA LEU A 92 -5.47 -10.76 6.86
C LEU A 92 -4.95 -10.40 8.25
N TYR A 93 -4.62 -9.13 8.49
CA TYR A 93 -3.86 -8.71 9.67
C TYR A 93 -4.65 -7.83 10.66
N PHE A 94 -5.60 -7.05 10.19
CA PHE A 94 -6.24 -5.99 10.96
C PHE A 94 -7.78 -6.09 10.92
N GLN A 95 -8.42 -5.46 11.91
CA GLN A 95 -9.86 -5.21 11.97
C GLN A 95 -10.11 -4.00 12.87
N GLY A 96 -11.13 -3.19 12.58
CA GLY A 96 -11.46 -1.98 13.34
C GLY A 96 -11.65 -0.78 12.42
N THR A 97 -11.90 0.39 13.00
CA THR A 97 -12.24 1.60 12.27
C THR A 97 -11.16 2.00 11.27
N LYS A 98 -9.86 1.94 11.64
CA LYS A 98 -8.78 2.30 10.71
C LYS A 98 -8.58 1.26 9.62
N ALA A 99 -8.82 -0.01 9.91
CA ALA A 99 -8.85 -1.06 8.90
C ALA A 99 -10.01 -0.86 7.89
N ASP A 100 -11.18 -0.41 8.35
CA ASP A 100 -12.36 -0.16 7.50
C ASP A 100 -12.21 1.11 6.63
N GLU A 101 -11.47 2.12 7.13
CA GLU A 101 -11.13 3.35 6.39
C GLU A 101 -10.06 3.15 5.31
N ALA A 102 -9.29 2.06 5.38
CA ALA A 102 -8.15 1.77 4.51
C ALA A 102 -8.54 1.12 3.18
#